data_AF-A0A0F8XMQ8-F1
#
_entry.id   AF-A0A0F8XMQ8-F1
#
_cell.length_a   1.000
_cell.length_b   1.000
_cell.length_c   1.000
_cell.angle_alpha   90.00
_cell.angle_beta   90.00
_cell.angle_gamma   90.00
#
_symmetry.space_group_name_H-M   'P 1'
#
loop_
_entity.id
_entity.type
_entity.pdbx_description
1 polymer ?
#
loop_
_entity_poly.entity_id
_entity_poly.type
_entity_poly.pdbx_seq_one_letter_code
_entity_poly.pdbx_strand_id
1 'polypeptide(L)'
;VERCAKCAHSAFDHKQVSEETWVCPVSWPAVNAPLTELAKLVQALRGKVLIGHNVRYDESVIFQEGFDLSLEKLVCTMVIWRLVSDEEPSYGLKKLADKYRGEQHGSASEKALVATMRMLGLPTAKDERRYDKVPAQLILEYMADDLDNPEWLYTHAMPKIINFKLEPLLREEMQVTRALFNMERVGFTIDRTWVADRKEKIDDLLIEVESYCRKEASRRVAKLMRKEKALGATTTDVQEAHKVCRDGFDATNTNHIKAVYHAEGIKSWKKTDKGAESWDKDVLTTLAAEGDTLAGPVLRYRALVKIAKTYYGNIEEAITIDLDRSKGSPLNGGVNILHPAIFQSGTRTGRVSASLVQTLPKQENLDKTWSAEELGTARKT
;
A
#
# COMPACT_ATOMS: atom_id res chain seq x y z
N VAL A 1 -27.99 0.26 40.48
CA VAL A 1 -28.70 -0.20 39.25
C VAL A 1 -28.22 -1.63 38.99
N GLU A 2 -29.00 -2.63 39.40
CA GLU A 2 -28.58 -4.04 39.40
C GLU A 2 -28.66 -4.70 38.02
N ARG A 3 -29.32 -4.09 37.02
CA ARG A 3 -29.48 -4.64 35.67
C ARG A 3 -28.80 -3.77 34.62
N CYS A 4 -28.17 -4.41 33.63
CA CYS A 4 -27.57 -3.72 32.50
C CYS A 4 -28.61 -2.93 31.71
N ALA A 5 -28.30 -1.71 31.29
CA ALA A 5 -29.20 -0.91 30.44
C ALA A 5 -29.36 -1.47 29.01
N LYS A 6 -28.47 -2.38 28.60
CA LYS A 6 -28.44 -3.00 27.26
C LYS A 6 -28.84 -4.48 27.26
N CYS A 7 -28.82 -5.16 28.40
CA CYS A 7 -28.97 -6.63 28.51
C CYS A 7 -29.83 -7.00 29.74
N ALA A 8 -30.57 -8.13 29.70
CA ALA A 8 -31.52 -8.51 30.76
C ALA A 8 -30.89 -9.15 32.03
N HIS A 9 -29.57 -9.31 32.09
CA HIS A 9 -28.83 -9.90 33.22
C HIS A 9 -28.24 -8.82 34.16
N SER A 10 -27.59 -9.24 35.25
CA SER A 10 -27.03 -8.33 36.23
C SER A 10 -25.88 -7.51 35.65
N ALA A 11 -25.77 -6.25 36.06
CA ALA A 11 -24.64 -5.40 35.69
C ALA A 11 -23.30 -5.88 36.29
N PHE A 12 -23.36 -6.67 37.36
CA PHE A 12 -22.18 -7.28 37.98
C PHE A 12 -21.68 -8.52 37.24
N ASP A 13 -22.49 -9.07 36.32
CA ASP A 13 -22.09 -10.25 35.55
C ASP A 13 -21.19 -9.89 34.35
N HIS A 14 -21.03 -8.60 34.03
CA HIS A 14 -20.15 -8.16 32.94
C HIS A 14 -18.69 -8.56 33.21
N LYS A 15 -18.02 -9.08 32.18
CA LYS A 15 -16.59 -9.37 32.25
C LYS A 15 -15.79 -8.22 31.65
N GLN A 16 -14.73 -7.84 32.34
CA GLN A 16 -13.76 -6.87 31.87
C GLN A 16 -12.87 -7.52 30.80
N VAL A 17 -12.83 -6.95 29.60
CA VAL A 17 -12.04 -7.45 28.46
C VAL A 17 -10.82 -6.58 28.20
N SER A 18 -10.85 -5.33 28.68
CA SER A 18 -9.71 -4.40 28.75
C SER A 18 -9.94 -3.42 29.91
N GLU A 19 -8.94 -2.60 30.26
CA GLU A 19 -9.03 -1.63 31.36
C GLU A 19 -10.30 -0.75 31.28
N GLU A 20 -10.76 -0.42 30.07
CA GLU A 20 -11.91 0.45 29.82
C GLU A 20 -13.16 -0.26 29.28
N THR A 21 -13.09 -1.57 28.97
CA THR A 21 -14.18 -2.28 28.26
C THR A 21 -14.75 -3.43 29.06
N TRP A 22 -16.08 -3.36 29.27
CA TRP A 22 -16.88 -4.36 29.96
C TRP A 22 -17.97 -4.89 29.01
N VAL A 23 -18.08 -6.21 28.87
CA VAL A 23 -19.01 -6.85 27.91
C VAL A 23 -20.01 -7.76 28.61
N CYS A 24 -21.20 -7.91 28.02
CA CYS A 24 -22.24 -8.80 28.53
C CYS A 24 -21.70 -10.25 28.55
N PRO A 25 -21.84 -10.99 29.67
CA PRO A 25 -21.37 -12.36 29.77
C PRO A 25 -22.21 -13.26 28.86
N VAL A 26 -21.58 -13.76 27.82
CA VAL A 26 -22.01 -15.00 27.17
C VAL A 26 -21.41 -16.15 27.99
N SER A 27 -22.04 -17.32 28.04
CA SER A 27 -21.47 -18.49 28.71
C SER A 27 -20.21 -18.96 27.97
N TRP A 28 -19.04 -18.48 28.40
CA TRP A 28 -17.73 -18.77 27.79
C TRP A 28 -17.16 -20.08 28.37
N PRO A 29 -16.83 -21.11 27.57
CA PRO A 29 -15.66 -21.93 27.87
C PRO A 29 -14.41 -21.05 27.86
N ALA A 30 -13.57 -21.24 28.87
CA ALA A 30 -12.60 -20.25 29.33
C ALA A 30 -11.27 -20.19 28.55
N VAL A 31 -11.05 -20.98 27.49
CA VAL A 31 -9.68 -21.18 26.98
C VAL A 31 -9.66 -21.25 25.46
N ASN A 32 -9.11 -20.23 24.81
CA ASN A 32 -8.57 -20.36 23.45
C ASN A 32 -7.45 -21.41 23.47
N ALA A 33 -7.29 -22.18 22.38
CA ALA A 33 -6.26 -23.21 22.32
C ALA A 33 -4.88 -22.62 22.69
N PRO A 34 -4.12 -23.25 23.61
CA PRO A 34 -2.76 -22.81 23.90
C PRO A 34 -1.87 -23.03 22.67
N LEU A 35 -0.77 -22.27 22.58
CA LEU A 35 0.18 -22.39 21.47
C LEU A 35 0.74 -23.82 21.30
N THR A 36 0.75 -24.63 22.36
CA THR A 36 1.13 -26.05 22.27
C THR A 36 0.22 -26.88 21.34
N GLU A 37 -1.02 -26.44 21.09
CA GLU A 37 -1.89 -27.08 20.10
C GLU A 37 -1.42 -26.81 18.67
N LEU A 38 -0.74 -25.69 18.41
CA LEU A 38 -0.12 -25.43 17.10
C LEU A 38 0.93 -26.49 16.78
N ALA A 39 1.75 -26.89 17.76
CA ALA A 39 2.76 -27.94 17.58
C ALA A 39 2.13 -29.27 17.14
N LYS A 40 1.02 -29.67 17.78
CA LYS A 40 0.28 -30.88 17.42
C LYS A 40 -0.32 -30.78 16.02
N LEU A 41 -0.88 -29.61 15.68
CA LEU A 41 -1.42 -29.34 14.35
C LEU A 41 -0.31 -29.46 13.29
N VAL A 42 0.81 -28.74 13.47
CA VAL A 42 1.98 -28.80 12.58
C VAL A 42 2.43 -30.24 12.36
N GLN A 43 2.55 -31.03 13.43
CA GLN A 43 2.90 -32.45 13.33
C GLN A 43 1.88 -33.24 12.48
N ALA A 44 0.59 -32.99 12.66
CA ALA A 44 -0.48 -33.64 11.89
C ALA A 44 -0.52 -33.19 10.42
N LEU A 45 0.05 -32.03 10.08
CA LEU A 45 0.12 -31.51 8.71
C LEU A 45 1.33 -32.06 7.92
N ARG A 46 2.40 -32.49 8.59
CA ARG A 46 3.61 -33.01 7.94
C ARG A 46 3.33 -34.13 6.93
N GLY A 47 3.97 -34.05 5.76
CA GLY A 47 3.86 -35.03 4.69
C GLY A 47 2.57 -34.98 3.88
N LYS A 48 1.66 -34.05 4.19
CA LYS A 48 0.38 -33.87 3.46
C LYS A 48 0.51 -32.82 2.36
N VAL A 49 -0.49 -32.80 1.48
CA VAL A 49 -0.71 -31.64 0.59
C VAL A 49 -1.55 -30.63 1.37
N LEU A 50 -1.00 -29.45 1.57
CA LEU A 50 -1.61 -28.40 2.37
C LEU A 50 -2.25 -27.38 1.43
N ILE A 51 -3.58 -27.35 1.43
CA ILE A 51 -4.36 -26.43 0.60
C ILE A 51 -4.77 -25.26 1.48
N GLY A 52 -4.47 -24.04 1.03
CA GLY A 52 -4.87 -22.84 1.73
C GLY A 52 -5.05 -21.66 0.79
N HIS A 53 -5.32 -20.50 1.37
CA HIS A 53 -5.47 -19.26 0.63
C HIS A 53 -4.50 -18.22 1.18
N ASN A 54 -3.70 -17.60 0.31
CA ASN A 54 -2.62 -16.72 0.72
C ASN A 54 -1.59 -17.41 1.67
N VAL A 55 -1.25 -18.67 1.38
CA VAL A 55 -0.46 -19.58 2.25
C VAL A 55 0.89 -19.05 2.74
N ARG A 56 1.50 -18.06 2.06
CA ARG A 56 2.75 -17.44 2.53
C ARG A 56 2.54 -16.65 3.81
N TYR A 57 1.35 -16.08 4.02
CA TYR A 57 1.00 -15.41 5.26
C TYR A 57 0.94 -16.42 6.41
N ASP A 58 0.19 -17.51 6.24
CA ASP A 58 0.09 -18.56 7.25
C ASP A 58 1.44 -19.17 7.56
N GLU A 59 2.26 -19.46 6.54
CA GLU A 59 3.62 -19.94 6.71
C GLU A 59 4.49 -18.97 7.52
N SER A 60 4.38 -17.67 7.29
CA SER A 60 5.11 -16.65 8.06
C SER A 60 4.70 -16.65 9.53
N VAL A 61 3.41 -16.80 9.84
CA VAL A 61 2.92 -16.91 11.22
C VAL A 61 3.45 -18.19 11.88
N ILE A 62 3.35 -19.33 11.19
CA ILE A 62 3.83 -20.64 11.69
C ILE A 62 5.35 -20.61 11.94
N PHE A 63 6.11 -19.97 11.06
CA PHE A 63 7.55 -19.78 11.19
C PHE A 63 7.95 -18.93 12.39
N GLN A 64 7.20 -17.86 12.67
CA GLN A 64 7.44 -17.02 13.86
C GLN A 64 7.26 -17.79 15.16
N GLU A 65 6.38 -18.79 15.16
CA GLU A 65 6.18 -19.70 16.31
C GLU A 65 7.20 -20.85 16.35
N GLY A 66 8.22 -20.83 15.49
CA GLY A 66 9.34 -21.78 15.49
C GLY A 66 9.14 -23.05 14.66
N PHE A 67 8.12 -23.09 13.80
CA PHE A 67 7.82 -24.24 12.94
C PHE A 67 7.96 -23.90 11.45
N ASP A 68 8.53 -24.79 10.64
CA ASP A 68 8.75 -24.52 9.21
C ASP A 68 8.04 -25.56 8.33
N LEU A 69 6.95 -25.19 7.65
CA LEU A 69 6.23 -26.04 6.69
C LEU A 69 6.59 -25.70 5.24
N SER A 70 7.61 -24.87 4.99
CA SER A 70 8.01 -24.42 3.65
C SER A 70 8.55 -25.54 2.75
N LEU A 71 8.92 -26.69 3.33
CA LEU A 71 9.31 -27.91 2.63
C LEU A 71 8.11 -28.80 2.25
N GLU A 72 6.94 -28.55 2.84
CA GLU A 72 5.72 -29.30 2.54
C GLU A 72 5.14 -28.89 1.18
N LYS A 73 4.17 -29.68 0.70
CA LYS A 73 3.44 -29.36 -0.54
C LYS A 73 2.36 -28.32 -0.26
N LEU A 74 2.75 -27.05 -0.21
CA LEU A 74 1.85 -25.91 -0.06
C LEU A 74 1.18 -25.54 -1.38
N VAL A 75 -0.15 -25.56 -1.40
CA VAL A 75 -0.99 -25.23 -2.56
C VAL A 75 -1.83 -24.01 -2.24
N CYS A 76 -1.58 -22.91 -2.95
CA CYS A 76 -2.27 -21.66 -2.75
C CYS A 76 -3.42 -21.49 -3.76
N THR A 77 -4.66 -21.51 -3.27
CA THR A 77 -5.86 -21.32 -4.08
C THR A 77 -5.90 -19.96 -4.77
N MET A 78 -5.35 -18.91 -4.14
CA MET A 78 -5.19 -17.59 -4.76
C MET A 78 -4.35 -17.66 -6.05
N VAL A 79 -3.27 -18.46 -6.05
CA VAL A 79 -2.38 -18.65 -7.19
C VAL A 79 -3.06 -19.52 -8.26
N ILE A 80 -3.71 -20.60 -7.86
CA ILE A 80 -4.47 -21.46 -8.79
C ILE A 80 -5.55 -20.65 -9.52
N TRP A 81 -6.30 -19.82 -8.80
CA TRP A 81 -7.39 -19.05 -9.39
C TRP A 81 -6.91 -18.02 -10.40
N ARG A 82 -5.73 -17.43 -10.19
CA ARG A 82 -5.08 -16.58 -11.20
C ARG A 82 -4.72 -17.34 -12.47
N LEU A 83 -4.34 -18.62 -12.37
CA LEU A 83 -4.01 -19.43 -13.55
C LEU A 83 -5.25 -19.76 -14.39
N VAL A 84 -6.42 -19.92 -13.75
CA VAL A 84 -7.67 -20.34 -14.44
C VAL A 84 -8.63 -19.20 -14.74
N SER A 85 -8.41 -18.01 -14.17
CA SER A 85 -9.19 -16.79 -14.37
C SER A 85 -8.31 -15.57 -14.10
N ASP A 86 -7.62 -15.04 -15.10
CA ASP A 86 -6.65 -13.94 -14.94
C ASP A 86 -7.29 -12.54 -14.91
N GLU A 87 -8.61 -12.46 -15.12
CA GLU A 87 -9.43 -11.24 -15.19
C GLU A 87 -10.12 -10.87 -13.87
N GLU A 88 -9.79 -11.56 -12.78
CA GLU A 88 -10.45 -11.28 -11.49
C GLU A 88 -10.11 -9.89 -10.97
N PRO A 89 -11.12 -9.07 -10.58
CA PRO A 89 -10.87 -7.79 -9.92
C PRO A 89 -10.11 -7.96 -8.60
N SER A 90 -10.25 -9.12 -7.94
CA SER A 90 -9.54 -9.47 -6.73
C SER A 90 -9.50 -10.99 -6.57
N TYR A 91 -8.34 -11.51 -6.20
CA TYR A 91 -8.17 -12.92 -5.83
C TYR A 91 -8.34 -13.19 -4.33
N GLY A 92 -8.83 -12.23 -3.55
CA GLY A 92 -9.05 -12.44 -2.11
C GLY A 92 -10.17 -13.46 -1.86
N LEU A 93 -9.96 -14.34 -0.86
CA LEU A 93 -10.85 -15.47 -0.54
C LEU A 93 -12.33 -15.08 -0.56
N LYS A 94 -12.69 -14.05 0.22
CA LYS A 94 -14.07 -13.56 0.35
C LYS A 94 -14.63 -13.00 -0.97
N LYS A 95 -13.80 -12.35 -1.79
CA LYS A 95 -14.23 -11.81 -3.09
C LYS A 95 -14.50 -12.92 -4.11
N LEU A 96 -13.67 -13.95 -4.12
CA LEU A 96 -13.91 -15.13 -4.95
C LEU A 96 -15.14 -15.91 -4.46
N ALA A 97 -15.28 -16.12 -3.14
CA ALA A 97 -16.44 -16.78 -2.56
C ALA A 97 -17.75 -16.02 -2.85
N ASP A 98 -17.79 -14.70 -2.62
CA ASP A 98 -18.93 -13.84 -2.93
C ASP A 98 -19.34 -13.99 -4.41
N LYS A 99 -18.38 -13.91 -5.32
CA LYS A 99 -18.63 -13.95 -6.77
C LYS A 99 -19.13 -15.31 -7.26
N TYR A 100 -18.57 -16.41 -6.75
CA TYR A 100 -18.79 -17.74 -7.32
C TYR A 100 -19.73 -18.64 -6.52
N ARG A 101 -19.91 -18.36 -5.22
CA ARG A 101 -20.80 -19.13 -4.32
C ARG A 101 -21.95 -18.28 -3.77
N GLY A 102 -21.79 -16.95 -3.78
CA GLY A 102 -22.72 -16.02 -3.18
C GLY A 102 -22.23 -15.53 -1.81
N GLU A 103 -22.72 -14.35 -1.41
CA GLU A 103 -22.29 -13.62 -0.23
C GLU A 103 -22.40 -14.43 1.07
N GLN A 104 -23.38 -15.34 1.15
CA GLN A 104 -23.62 -16.21 2.30
C GLN A 104 -22.46 -17.16 2.61
N HIS A 105 -21.61 -17.48 1.62
CA HIS A 105 -20.40 -18.29 1.81
C HIS A 105 -19.12 -17.44 1.86
N GLY A 106 -19.22 -16.15 1.53
CA GLY A 106 -18.10 -15.23 1.48
C GLY A 106 -18.15 -14.27 2.66
N SER A 107 -18.50 -13.02 2.38
CA SER A 107 -18.37 -11.91 3.32
C SER A 107 -19.46 -11.83 4.39
N ALA A 108 -20.53 -12.64 4.32
CA ALA A 108 -21.60 -12.62 5.31
C ALA A 108 -21.12 -12.97 6.72
N SER A 109 -20.38 -14.07 6.89
CA SER A 109 -19.84 -14.49 8.20
C SER A 109 -18.84 -13.50 8.77
N GLU A 110 -18.00 -12.89 7.93
CA GLU A 110 -17.08 -11.82 8.34
C GLU A 110 -17.86 -10.59 8.85
N LYS A 111 -18.91 -10.17 8.14
CA LYS A 111 -19.75 -9.03 8.56
C LYS A 111 -20.43 -9.31 9.91
N ALA A 112 -20.97 -10.52 10.10
CA ALA A 112 -21.58 -10.95 11.35
C ALA A 112 -20.55 -10.97 12.50
N LEU A 113 -19.35 -11.49 12.25
CA LEU A 113 -18.25 -11.48 13.20
C LEU A 113 -17.83 -10.05 13.59
N VAL A 114 -17.68 -9.15 12.61
CA VAL A 114 -17.32 -7.74 12.86
C VAL A 114 -18.39 -7.01 13.68
N ALA A 115 -19.67 -7.28 13.42
CA ALA A 115 -20.76 -6.76 14.24
C ALA A 115 -20.66 -7.27 15.68
N THR A 116 -20.36 -8.57 15.86
CA THR A 116 -20.10 -9.17 17.17
C THR A 116 -18.90 -8.53 17.87
N MET A 117 -17.78 -8.35 17.18
CA MET A 117 -16.60 -7.67 17.71
C MET A 117 -16.91 -6.24 18.19
N ARG A 118 -17.72 -5.49 17.42
CA ARG A 118 -18.17 -4.15 17.82
C ARG A 118 -18.97 -4.17 19.12
N MET A 119 -19.87 -5.15 19.27
CA MET A 119 -20.64 -5.31 20.52
C MET A 119 -19.75 -5.67 21.71
N LEU A 120 -18.64 -6.37 21.45
CA LEU A 120 -17.63 -6.71 22.46
C LEU A 120 -16.60 -5.59 22.72
N GLY A 121 -16.73 -4.42 22.07
CA GLY A 121 -15.77 -3.32 22.19
C GLY A 121 -14.39 -3.64 21.62
N LEU A 122 -14.28 -4.64 20.74
CA LEU A 122 -13.03 -5.00 20.08
C LEU A 122 -12.80 -4.10 18.85
N PRO A 123 -11.53 -3.83 18.48
CA PRO A 123 -11.21 -3.08 17.27
C PRO A 123 -11.80 -3.75 16.02
N THR A 124 -12.42 -2.93 15.16
CA THR A 124 -13.10 -3.42 13.94
C THR A 124 -12.48 -2.94 12.63
N ALA A 125 -11.56 -1.97 12.70
CA ALA A 125 -10.71 -1.58 11.58
C ALA A 125 -9.89 -2.80 11.11
N LYS A 126 -9.83 -3.04 9.80
CA LYS A 126 -9.34 -4.31 9.21
C LYS A 126 -7.94 -4.69 9.67
N ASP A 127 -7.06 -3.70 9.78
CA ASP A 127 -5.67 -3.75 10.19
C ASP A 127 -5.47 -3.84 11.71
N GLU A 128 -6.51 -3.54 12.49
CA GLU A 128 -6.48 -3.58 13.96
C GLU A 128 -7.25 -4.76 14.54
N ARG A 129 -7.94 -5.57 13.71
CA ARG A 129 -8.80 -6.65 14.20
C ARG A 129 -8.01 -7.67 15.01
N ARG A 130 -8.50 -7.92 16.22
CA ARG A 130 -7.94 -8.89 17.17
C ARG A 130 -8.79 -10.15 17.26
N TYR A 131 -8.71 -10.99 16.23
CA TYR A 131 -9.45 -12.28 16.22
C TYR A 131 -9.03 -13.19 17.37
N ASP A 132 -7.78 -13.08 17.86
CA ASP A 132 -7.27 -13.77 19.05
C ASP A 132 -8.02 -13.41 20.35
N LYS A 133 -8.72 -12.27 20.35
CA LYS A 133 -9.56 -11.81 21.46
C LYS A 133 -11.03 -12.16 21.30
N VAL A 134 -11.43 -12.70 20.14
CA VAL A 134 -12.78 -13.21 19.93
C VAL A 134 -12.86 -14.61 20.54
N PRO A 135 -13.84 -14.90 21.40
CA PRO A 135 -13.92 -16.24 21.98
C PRO A 135 -14.35 -17.28 20.95
N ALA A 136 -13.76 -18.48 21.06
CA ALA A 136 -13.82 -19.53 20.05
C ALA A 136 -15.23 -19.78 19.47
N GLN A 137 -16.25 -19.98 20.31
CA GLN A 137 -17.64 -20.23 19.86
C GLN A 137 -18.24 -19.13 18.99
N LEU A 138 -17.77 -17.89 19.07
CA LEU A 138 -18.30 -16.77 18.28
C LEU A 138 -17.59 -16.57 16.94
N ILE A 139 -16.44 -17.21 16.73
CA ILE A 139 -15.69 -17.14 15.47
C ILE A 139 -15.88 -18.40 14.61
N LEU A 140 -16.57 -19.43 15.12
CA LEU A 140 -16.70 -20.73 14.44
C LEU A 140 -17.28 -20.64 13.03
N GLU A 141 -18.35 -19.85 12.82
CA GLU A 141 -18.95 -19.71 11.48
C GLU A 141 -17.97 -19.07 10.49
N TYR A 142 -17.27 -18.02 10.92
CA TYR A 142 -16.23 -17.38 10.12
C TYR A 142 -15.09 -18.34 9.80
N MET A 143 -14.63 -19.12 10.80
CA MET A 143 -13.57 -20.13 10.59
C MET A 143 -14.03 -21.25 9.66
N ALA A 144 -15.28 -21.71 9.78
CA ALA A 144 -15.85 -22.74 8.93
C ALA A 144 -15.83 -22.29 7.46
N ASP A 145 -16.27 -21.06 7.18
CA ASP A 145 -16.19 -20.49 5.83
C ASP A 145 -14.74 -20.34 5.37
N ASP A 146 -13.82 -19.88 6.22
CA ASP A 146 -12.40 -19.71 5.87
C ASP A 146 -11.66 -21.04 5.62
N LEU A 147 -12.18 -22.17 6.12
CA LEU A 147 -11.68 -23.52 5.84
C LEU A 147 -12.36 -24.18 4.63
N ASP A 148 -13.66 -24.01 4.48
CA ASP A 148 -14.45 -24.59 3.38
C ASP A 148 -14.16 -23.90 2.03
N ASN A 149 -13.99 -22.57 2.02
CA ASN A 149 -13.77 -21.83 0.79
C ASN A 149 -12.48 -22.23 0.06
N PRO A 150 -11.30 -22.37 0.69
CA PRO A 150 -10.09 -22.83 0.00
C PRO A 150 -10.26 -24.22 -0.62
N GLU A 151 -10.90 -25.16 0.07
CA GLU A 151 -11.18 -26.51 -0.47
C GLU A 151 -12.10 -26.42 -1.69
N TRP A 152 -13.18 -25.64 -1.59
CA TRP A 152 -14.09 -25.39 -2.71
C TRP A 152 -13.35 -24.77 -3.91
N LEU A 153 -12.56 -23.72 -3.67
CA LEU A 153 -11.77 -23.06 -4.71
C LEU A 153 -10.80 -24.01 -5.39
N TYR A 154 -10.13 -24.87 -4.62
CA TYR A 154 -9.20 -25.87 -5.16
C TYR A 154 -9.92 -26.88 -6.04
N THR A 155 -10.97 -27.53 -5.52
CA THR A 155 -11.72 -28.58 -6.23
C THR A 155 -12.37 -28.09 -7.51
N HIS A 156 -12.78 -26.82 -7.58
CA HIS A 156 -13.40 -26.23 -8.78
C HIS A 156 -12.39 -25.74 -9.81
N ALA A 157 -11.18 -25.38 -9.38
CA ALA A 157 -10.14 -24.91 -10.30
C ALA A 157 -9.30 -26.05 -10.89
N MET A 158 -9.08 -27.14 -10.15
CA MET A 158 -8.25 -28.26 -10.63
C MET A 158 -8.74 -28.91 -11.94
N PRO A 159 -10.05 -29.12 -12.19
CA PRO A 159 -10.53 -29.59 -13.48
C PRO A 159 -10.15 -28.64 -14.64
N LYS A 160 -10.16 -27.33 -14.39
CA LYS A 160 -9.74 -26.33 -15.38
C LYS A 160 -8.24 -26.35 -15.60
N ILE A 161 -7.44 -26.50 -14.54
CA ILE A 161 -5.99 -26.67 -14.63
C ILE A 161 -5.66 -27.84 -15.57
N ILE A 162 -6.31 -28.99 -15.38
CA ILE A 162 -6.11 -30.18 -16.21
C ILE A 162 -6.57 -29.94 -17.65
N ASN A 163 -7.78 -29.40 -17.83
CA ASN A 163 -8.32 -29.13 -19.16
C ASN A 163 -7.46 -28.14 -19.97
N PHE A 164 -6.90 -27.13 -19.30
CA PHE A 164 -6.00 -26.14 -19.90
C PHE A 164 -4.53 -26.58 -19.93
N LYS A 165 -4.21 -27.78 -19.42
CA LYS A 165 -2.85 -28.35 -19.36
C LYS A 165 -1.86 -27.46 -18.59
N LEU A 166 -2.32 -26.86 -17.50
CA LEU A 166 -1.57 -25.89 -16.68
C LEU A 166 -0.83 -26.55 -15.51
N GLU A 167 -0.87 -27.88 -15.35
CA GLU A 167 -0.20 -28.59 -14.26
C GLU A 167 1.30 -28.31 -14.18
N PRO A 168 2.07 -28.27 -15.30
CA PRO A 168 3.47 -27.90 -15.25
C PRO A 168 3.67 -26.49 -14.72
N LEU A 169 2.86 -25.52 -15.17
CA LEU A 169 2.93 -24.14 -14.72
C LEU A 169 2.56 -24.00 -13.24
N LEU A 170 1.54 -24.72 -12.78
CA LEU A 170 1.17 -24.74 -11.36
C LEU A 170 2.33 -25.25 -10.49
N ARG A 171 3.07 -26.27 -10.93
CA ARG A 171 4.26 -26.75 -10.21
C ARG A 171 5.36 -25.70 -10.13
N GLU A 172 5.57 -24.91 -11.18
CA GLU A 172 6.51 -23.78 -11.14
C GLU A 172 6.02 -22.67 -10.20
N GLU A 173 4.74 -22.32 -10.24
CA GLU A 173 4.17 -21.30 -9.35
C GLU A 173 4.22 -21.72 -7.86
N MET A 174 4.12 -23.02 -7.55
CA MET A 174 4.35 -23.53 -6.19
C MET A 174 5.82 -23.35 -5.76
N GLN A 175 6.78 -23.59 -6.66
CA GLN A 175 8.20 -23.33 -6.38
C GLN A 175 8.47 -21.83 -6.18
N VAL A 176 7.85 -20.98 -7.00
CA VAL A 176 7.91 -19.52 -6.83
C VAL A 176 7.32 -19.11 -5.49
N THR A 177 6.18 -19.68 -5.07
CA THR A 177 5.57 -19.41 -3.74
C THR A 177 6.59 -19.65 -2.62
N ARG A 178 7.29 -20.79 -2.67
CA ARG A 178 8.33 -21.14 -1.69
C ARG A 178 9.55 -20.22 -1.76
N ALA A 179 9.99 -19.85 -2.97
CA ALA A 179 11.11 -18.92 -3.14
C ALA A 179 10.78 -17.54 -2.58
N LEU A 180 9.56 -17.04 -2.86
CA LEU A 180 9.09 -15.74 -2.39
C LEU A 180 8.98 -15.70 -0.86
N PHE A 181 8.45 -16.75 -0.23
CA PHE A 181 8.44 -16.87 1.23
C PHE A 181 9.86 -16.70 1.83
N ASN A 182 10.85 -17.39 1.24
CA ASN A 182 12.23 -17.28 1.68
C ASN A 182 12.83 -15.89 1.43
N MET A 183 12.56 -15.28 0.27
CA MET A 183 13.03 -13.93 -0.05
C MET A 183 12.50 -12.89 0.94
N GLU A 184 11.20 -12.95 1.26
CA GLU A 184 10.56 -12.04 2.21
C GLU A 184 11.18 -12.18 3.61
N ARG A 185 11.45 -13.42 4.04
CA ARG A 185 12.08 -13.72 5.33
C ARG A 185 13.52 -13.25 5.42
N VAL A 186 14.32 -13.47 4.37
CA VAL A 186 15.74 -13.09 4.35
C VAL A 186 15.87 -11.56 4.29
N GLY A 187 15.05 -10.89 3.48
CA GLY A 187 15.12 -9.45 3.28
C GLY A 187 16.47 -8.99 2.70
N PHE A 188 16.80 -7.71 2.91
CA PHE A 188 18.07 -7.13 2.49
C PHE A 188 18.59 -6.13 3.52
N THR A 189 19.91 -6.10 3.70
CA THR A 189 20.57 -5.18 4.63
C THR A 189 20.52 -3.74 4.11
N ILE A 190 20.26 -2.79 5.02
CA ILE A 190 20.24 -1.37 4.71
C ILE A 190 21.13 -0.56 5.66
N ASP A 191 21.84 0.41 5.09
CA ASP A 191 22.59 1.41 5.84
C ASP A 191 21.66 2.59 6.19
N ARG A 192 21.14 2.58 7.42
CA ARG A 192 20.19 3.60 7.89
C ARG A 192 20.81 4.99 8.00
N THR A 193 22.09 5.05 8.38
CA THR A 193 22.84 6.31 8.43
C THR A 193 22.95 6.93 7.05
N TRP A 194 23.32 6.13 6.04
CA TRP A 194 23.35 6.57 4.66
C TRP A 194 21.98 7.03 4.15
N VAL A 195 20.91 6.31 4.48
CA VAL A 195 19.53 6.68 4.09
C VAL A 195 19.14 8.04 4.68
N ALA A 196 19.41 8.26 5.97
CA ALA A 196 19.11 9.51 6.67
C ALA A 196 19.91 10.68 6.07
N ASP A 197 21.23 10.53 5.95
CA ASP A 197 22.12 11.54 5.37
C ASP A 197 21.72 11.89 3.92
N ARG A 198 21.28 10.89 3.16
CA ARG A 198 20.88 11.09 1.77
C ARG A 198 19.54 11.83 1.67
N LYS A 199 18.61 11.53 2.57
CA LYS A 199 17.32 12.23 2.66
C LYS A 199 17.51 13.70 3.02
N GLU A 200 18.36 14.01 4.01
CA GLU A 200 18.66 15.40 4.41
C GLU A 200 19.16 16.22 3.20
N LYS A 201 20.09 15.66 2.42
CA LYS A 201 20.57 16.31 1.18
C LYS A 201 19.47 16.55 0.14
N ILE A 202 18.51 15.63 0.04
CA ILE A 202 17.38 15.79 -0.88
C ILE A 202 16.42 16.87 -0.36
N ASP A 203 16.21 16.94 0.95
CA ASP A 203 15.37 17.96 1.59
C ASP A 203 15.95 19.37 1.41
N ASP A 204 17.28 19.52 1.51
CA ASP A 204 17.97 20.78 1.18
C ASP A 204 17.73 21.21 -0.28
N LEU A 205 17.88 20.28 -1.23
CA LEU A 205 17.61 20.52 -2.65
C LEU A 205 16.14 20.85 -2.91
N LEU A 206 15.22 20.22 -2.16
CA LEU A 206 13.79 20.52 -2.25
C LEU A 206 13.51 21.97 -1.86
N ILE A 207 14.06 22.44 -0.74
CA ILE A 207 13.92 23.81 -0.25
C ILE A 207 14.45 24.80 -1.30
N GLU A 208 15.64 24.52 -1.86
CA GLU A 208 16.26 25.37 -2.88
C GLU A 208 15.38 25.49 -4.13
N VAL A 209 14.99 24.35 -4.73
CA VAL A 209 14.23 24.32 -5.99
C VAL A 209 12.81 24.84 -5.78
N GLU A 210 12.17 24.57 -4.63
CA GLU A 210 10.88 25.15 -4.28
C GLU A 210 10.94 26.68 -4.20
N SER A 211 11.97 27.21 -3.51
CA SER A 211 12.20 28.65 -3.41
C SER A 211 12.36 29.28 -4.79
N TYR A 212 13.11 28.63 -5.69
CA TYR A 212 13.25 29.07 -7.07
C TYR A 212 11.89 29.10 -7.78
N CYS A 213 11.13 28.00 -7.74
CA CYS A 213 9.83 27.89 -8.41
C CYS A 213 8.86 29.00 -7.93
N ARG A 214 8.79 29.21 -6.62
CA ARG A 214 7.94 30.26 -6.01
C ARG A 214 8.36 31.66 -6.46
N LYS A 215 9.66 31.96 -6.44
CA LYS A 215 10.21 33.26 -6.89
C LYS A 215 9.92 33.50 -8.36
N GLU A 216 10.16 32.50 -9.20
CA GLU A 216 10.02 32.60 -10.64
C GLU A 216 8.55 32.76 -11.06
N ALA A 217 7.64 31.96 -10.50
CA ALA A 217 6.20 32.11 -10.69
C ALA A 217 5.72 33.51 -10.26
N SER A 218 6.12 33.96 -9.07
CA SER A 218 5.74 35.29 -8.55
C SER A 218 6.29 36.42 -9.42
N ARG A 219 7.52 36.30 -9.91
CA ARG A 219 8.15 37.29 -10.80
C ARG A 219 7.40 37.42 -12.13
N ARG A 220 7.03 36.29 -12.75
CA ARG A 220 6.24 36.25 -13.99
C ARG A 220 4.88 36.93 -13.81
N VAL A 221 4.14 36.55 -12.77
CA VAL A 221 2.82 37.12 -12.48
C VAL A 221 2.91 38.60 -12.13
N ALA A 222 3.90 39.02 -11.34
CA ALA A 222 4.11 40.44 -11.01
C ALA A 222 4.38 41.30 -12.26
N LYS A 223 5.12 40.77 -13.25
CA LYS A 223 5.34 41.45 -14.53
C LYS A 223 4.03 41.65 -15.29
N LEU A 224 3.15 40.64 -15.30
CA LEU A 224 1.83 40.73 -15.93
C LEU A 224 0.92 41.72 -15.20
N MET A 225 0.85 41.67 -13.88
CA MET A 225 0.07 42.62 -13.05
C MET A 225 0.47 44.08 -13.31
N ARG A 226 1.77 44.36 -13.45
CA ARG A 226 2.26 45.72 -13.80
C ARG A 226 1.82 46.14 -15.20
N LYS A 227 1.88 45.22 -16.17
CA LYS A 227 1.45 45.46 -17.56
C LYS A 227 -0.05 45.74 -17.62
N GLU A 228 -0.87 44.94 -16.94
CA GLU A 228 -2.33 45.15 -16.87
C GLU A 228 -2.67 46.50 -16.25
N LYS A 229 -2.03 46.86 -15.12
CA LYS A 229 -2.22 48.15 -14.48
C LYS A 229 -1.88 49.33 -15.39
N ALA A 230 -0.79 49.23 -16.16
CA ALA A 230 -0.39 50.27 -17.11
C ALA A 230 -1.38 50.42 -18.29
N LEU A 231 -2.07 49.34 -18.66
CA LEU A 231 -3.07 49.32 -19.73
C LEU A 231 -4.49 49.62 -19.24
N GLY A 232 -4.72 49.78 -17.93
CA GLY A 232 -6.06 49.87 -17.36
C GLY A 232 -6.89 48.59 -17.52
N ALA A 233 -6.24 47.46 -17.76
CA ALA A 233 -6.87 46.15 -17.93
C ALA A 233 -6.85 45.37 -16.60
N THR A 234 -7.73 44.38 -16.47
CA THR A 234 -7.71 43.42 -15.37
C THR A 234 -8.31 42.11 -15.86
N THR A 235 -7.49 41.08 -16.02
CA THR A 235 -7.93 39.77 -16.52
C THR A 235 -8.07 38.77 -15.38
N THR A 236 -9.11 37.92 -15.43
CA THR A 236 -9.36 36.89 -14.43
C THR A 236 -8.16 35.96 -14.22
N ASP A 237 -7.52 35.51 -15.30
CA ASP A 237 -6.38 34.57 -15.25
C ASP A 237 -5.18 35.17 -14.48
N VAL A 238 -4.89 36.45 -14.69
CA VAL A 238 -3.79 37.14 -13.99
C VAL A 238 -4.11 37.33 -12.51
N GLN A 239 -5.38 37.62 -12.16
CA GLN A 239 -5.81 37.72 -10.77
C GLN A 239 -5.77 36.36 -10.05
N GLU A 240 -6.18 35.28 -10.72
CA GLU A 240 -6.11 33.92 -10.20
C GLU A 240 -4.66 33.50 -9.94
N ALA A 241 -3.77 33.71 -10.91
CA ALA A 241 -2.34 33.43 -10.74
C ALA A 241 -1.70 34.26 -9.63
N HIS A 242 -2.10 35.54 -9.49
CA HIS A 242 -1.62 36.41 -8.41
C HIS A 242 -2.07 35.93 -7.04
N LYS A 243 -3.32 35.45 -6.92
CA LYS A 243 -3.81 34.81 -5.70
C LYS A 243 -3.00 33.56 -5.37
N VAL A 244 -2.81 32.65 -6.33
CA VAL A 244 -2.01 31.43 -6.16
C VAL A 244 -0.58 31.74 -5.66
N CYS A 245 0.09 32.73 -6.27
CA CYS A 245 1.44 33.10 -5.85
C CYS A 245 1.49 33.69 -4.43
N ARG A 246 0.46 34.45 -4.04
CA ARG A 246 0.33 35.04 -2.69
C ARG A 246 0.05 33.98 -1.63
N ASP A 247 -0.81 33.02 -1.95
CA ASP A 247 -1.26 31.97 -1.02
C ASP A 247 -0.22 30.83 -0.88
N GLY A 248 0.84 30.84 -1.70
CA GLY A 248 1.92 29.87 -1.66
C GLY A 248 1.88 28.95 -2.88
N PHE A 249 2.61 29.34 -3.93
CA PHE A 249 2.75 28.52 -5.14
C PHE A 249 3.39 27.15 -4.83
N ASP A 250 2.57 26.10 -4.92
CA ASP A 250 2.99 24.70 -4.88
C ASP A 250 3.26 24.12 -6.29
N ALA A 251 4.52 23.75 -6.56
CA ALA A 251 4.96 23.15 -7.82
C ALA A 251 4.54 21.67 -8.01
N THR A 252 3.98 21.01 -6.99
CA THR A 252 3.32 19.71 -7.16
C THR A 252 1.89 19.88 -7.66
N ASN A 253 1.24 21.02 -7.37
CA ASN A 253 -0.15 21.29 -7.73
C ASN A 253 -0.29 21.73 -9.20
N THR A 254 -0.86 20.85 -10.02
CA THR A 254 -1.12 21.09 -11.45
C THR A 254 -1.99 22.33 -11.71
N ASN A 255 -2.92 22.67 -10.81
CA ASN A 255 -3.76 23.86 -10.97
C ASN A 255 -2.99 25.15 -10.74
N HIS A 256 -2.00 25.16 -9.84
CA HIS A 256 -1.15 26.33 -9.65
C HIS A 256 -0.28 26.59 -10.88
N ILE A 257 0.29 25.53 -11.45
CA ILE A 257 1.05 25.60 -12.70
C ILE A 257 0.17 26.13 -13.83
N LYS A 258 -1.02 25.55 -13.99
CA LYS A 258 -2.02 26.00 -14.97
C LYS A 258 -2.32 27.49 -14.83
N ALA A 259 -2.59 27.97 -13.62
CA ALA A 259 -2.92 29.38 -13.39
C ALA A 259 -1.80 30.31 -13.86
N VAL A 260 -0.54 29.99 -13.56
CA VAL A 260 0.63 30.79 -13.98
C VAL A 260 0.75 30.85 -15.51
N TYR A 261 0.64 29.71 -16.20
CA TYR A 261 0.75 29.69 -17.66
C TYR A 261 -0.47 30.30 -18.36
N HIS A 262 -1.68 30.12 -17.81
CA HIS A 262 -2.90 30.76 -18.34
C HIS A 262 -2.81 32.27 -18.24
N ALA A 263 -2.26 32.83 -17.16
CA ALA A 263 -1.98 34.26 -17.06
C ALA A 263 -1.01 34.77 -18.13
N GLU A 264 -0.10 33.92 -18.63
CA GLU A 264 0.80 34.21 -19.76
C GLU A 264 0.14 33.98 -21.13
N GLY A 265 -1.11 33.50 -21.16
CA GLY A 265 -1.82 33.15 -22.39
C GLY A 265 -1.40 31.80 -22.99
N ILE A 266 -0.65 30.98 -22.25
CA ILE A 266 -0.14 29.68 -22.71
C ILE A 266 -1.14 28.60 -22.31
N LYS A 267 -1.56 27.78 -23.29
CA LYS A 267 -2.45 26.64 -23.09
C LYS A 267 -1.72 25.34 -23.33
N SER A 268 -2.08 24.30 -22.60
CA SER A 268 -1.52 22.98 -22.87
C SER A 268 -2.03 22.41 -24.19
N TRP A 269 -1.10 21.86 -24.99
CA TRP A 269 -1.43 21.12 -26.21
C TRP A 269 -2.00 19.73 -25.92
N LYS A 270 -1.76 19.19 -24.71
CA LYS A 270 -2.18 17.85 -24.30
C LYS A 270 -3.45 17.92 -23.47
N LYS A 271 -4.36 16.97 -23.72
CA LYS A 271 -5.57 16.79 -22.94
C LYS A 271 -5.53 15.48 -22.15
N THR A 272 -6.19 15.47 -21.01
CA THR A 272 -6.48 14.28 -20.22
C THR A 272 -7.58 13.46 -20.89
N ASP A 273 -7.78 12.21 -20.45
CA ASP A 273 -8.87 11.34 -20.93
C ASP A 273 -10.27 11.97 -20.73
N LYS A 274 -10.38 12.90 -19.76
CA LYS A 274 -11.60 13.66 -19.47
C LYS A 274 -11.70 14.98 -20.25
N GLY A 275 -10.78 15.23 -21.19
CA GLY A 275 -10.77 16.40 -22.07
C GLY A 275 -10.22 17.70 -21.48
N ALA A 276 -9.89 17.74 -20.18
CA ALA A 276 -9.24 18.89 -19.55
C ALA A 276 -7.76 19.01 -19.96
N GLU A 277 -7.19 20.22 -19.94
CA GLU A 277 -5.77 20.46 -20.20
C GLU A 277 -4.88 19.68 -19.22
N SER A 278 -3.85 19.02 -19.75
CA SER A 278 -2.85 18.30 -18.95
C SER A 278 -1.61 19.18 -18.74
N TRP A 279 -1.08 19.24 -17.51
CA TRP A 279 0.22 19.85 -17.20
C TRP A 279 1.15 18.80 -16.59
N ASP A 280 1.18 17.64 -17.23
CA ASP A 280 2.00 16.50 -16.85
C ASP A 280 3.46 16.66 -17.31
N LYS A 281 4.25 15.60 -17.09
CA LYS A 281 5.67 15.57 -17.39
C LYS A 281 5.96 15.90 -18.85
N ASP A 282 5.16 15.43 -19.80
CA ASP A 282 5.45 15.57 -21.23
C ASP A 282 5.34 17.04 -21.63
N VAL A 283 4.26 17.69 -21.22
CA VAL A 283 4.01 19.11 -21.50
C VAL A 283 5.10 20.00 -20.92
N LEU A 284 5.44 19.78 -19.65
CA LEU A 284 6.50 20.54 -18.98
C LEU A 284 7.88 20.28 -19.59
N THR A 285 8.14 19.06 -20.07
CA THR A 285 9.42 18.74 -20.72
C THR A 285 9.56 19.49 -22.04
N THR A 286 8.48 19.58 -22.82
CA THR A 286 8.45 20.40 -24.05
C THR A 286 8.71 21.87 -23.74
N LEU A 287 8.01 22.45 -22.76
CA LEU A 287 8.21 23.85 -22.37
C LEU A 287 9.64 24.11 -21.89
N ALA A 288 10.21 23.20 -21.09
CA ALA A 288 11.60 23.30 -20.64
C ALA A 288 12.58 23.25 -21.83
N ALA A 289 12.36 22.37 -22.81
CA ALA A 289 13.17 22.30 -24.02
C ALA A 289 13.05 23.57 -24.91
N GLU A 290 11.91 24.26 -24.85
CA GLU A 290 11.69 25.56 -25.49
C GLU A 290 12.32 26.74 -24.72
N GLY A 291 12.99 26.47 -23.60
CA GLY A 291 13.67 27.45 -22.76
C GLY A 291 12.77 28.12 -21.72
N ASP A 292 11.66 27.48 -21.35
CA ASP A 292 10.82 27.97 -20.25
C ASP A 292 11.55 27.84 -18.90
N THR A 293 11.73 28.97 -18.23
CA THR A 293 12.48 29.07 -16.97
C THR A 293 11.76 28.51 -15.74
N LEU A 294 10.48 28.13 -15.83
CA LEU A 294 9.70 27.57 -14.72
C LEU A 294 9.50 26.06 -14.86
N ALA A 295 9.29 25.57 -16.09
CA ALA A 295 8.94 24.18 -16.35
C ALA A 295 10.03 23.20 -15.90
N GLY A 296 11.30 23.50 -16.21
CA GLY A 296 12.43 22.68 -15.79
C GLY A 296 12.55 22.55 -14.26
N PRO A 297 12.58 23.67 -13.52
CA PRO A 297 12.58 23.66 -12.06
C PRO A 297 11.37 22.93 -11.45
N VAL A 298 10.17 23.09 -12.01
CA VAL A 298 8.97 22.35 -11.57
C VAL A 298 9.15 20.84 -11.77
N LEU A 299 9.69 20.41 -12.92
CA LEU A 299 10.00 19.00 -13.17
C LEU A 299 11.02 18.45 -12.16
N ARG A 300 12.08 19.23 -11.88
CA ARG A 300 13.10 18.86 -10.89
C ARG A 300 12.51 18.74 -9.50
N TYR A 301 11.70 19.70 -9.06
CA TYR A 301 11.01 19.65 -7.77
C TYR A 301 10.12 18.42 -7.64
N ARG A 302 9.26 18.15 -8.64
CA ARG A 302 8.38 16.98 -8.65
C ARG A 302 9.16 15.66 -8.59
N ALA A 303 10.31 15.58 -9.26
CA ALA A 303 11.19 14.41 -9.20
C ALA A 303 11.79 14.22 -7.79
N LEU A 304 12.32 15.29 -7.19
CA LEU A 304 12.86 15.26 -5.83
C LEU A 304 11.79 14.90 -4.79
N VAL A 305 10.57 15.45 -4.90
CA VAL A 305 9.46 15.11 -4.00
C VAL A 305 9.14 13.62 -4.07
N LYS A 306 9.11 13.06 -5.28
CA LYS A 306 8.89 11.62 -5.47
C LYS A 306 10.02 10.80 -4.85
N ILE A 307 11.28 11.23 -5.00
CA ILE A 307 12.41 10.54 -4.40
C ILE A 307 12.31 10.57 -2.87
N ALA A 308 12.16 11.75 -2.28
CA ALA A 308 12.09 11.95 -0.84
C ALA A 308 10.91 11.20 -0.19
N LYS A 309 9.70 11.34 -0.74
CA LYS A 309 8.49 10.78 -0.14
C LYS A 309 8.28 9.32 -0.51
N THR A 310 8.32 8.98 -1.79
CA THR A 310 7.94 7.65 -2.26
C THR A 310 9.06 6.63 -2.11
N TYR A 311 10.33 7.01 -2.24
CA TYR A 311 11.42 6.05 -2.11
C TYR A 311 11.98 6.06 -0.70
N TYR A 312 12.51 7.19 -0.25
CA TYR A 312 13.10 7.30 1.08
C TYR A 312 12.05 7.18 2.19
N GLY A 313 10.90 7.85 2.06
CA GLY A 313 9.81 7.72 3.03
C GLY A 313 9.29 6.29 3.19
N ASN A 314 9.10 5.54 2.10
CA ASN A 314 8.68 4.14 2.19
C ASN A 314 9.76 3.24 2.82
N ILE A 315 11.05 3.55 2.62
CA ILE A 315 12.16 2.85 3.28
C ILE A 315 12.10 3.11 4.80
N GLU A 316 11.92 4.36 5.22
CA GLU A 316 11.82 4.75 6.63
C GLU A 316 10.61 4.14 7.32
N GLU A 317 9.45 4.13 6.66
CA GLU A 317 8.24 3.50 7.17
C GLU A 317 8.47 1.99 7.39
N ALA A 318 9.06 1.31 6.41
CA ALA A 318 9.34 -0.12 6.52
C ALA A 318 10.38 -0.44 7.61
N ILE A 319 11.39 0.42 7.79
CA ILE A 319 12.33 0.37 8.93
C ILE A 319 11.58 0.52 10.26
N THR A 320 10.65 1.46 10.34
CA THR A 320 9.89 1.75 11.57
C THR A 320 8.95 0.61 11.94
N ILE A 321 8.25 0.04 10.95
CA ILE A 321 7.37 -1.12 11.16
C ILE A 321 8.14 -2.32 11.70
N ASP A 322 9.36 -2.57 11.23
CA ASP A 322 10.21 -3.66 11.73
C ASP A 322 10.62 -3.44 13.18
N LEU A 323 10.97 -2.20 13.55
CA LEU A 323 11.24 -1.80 14.94
C LEU A 323 10.00 -1.96 15.84
N ASP A 324 8.83 -1.54 15.39
CA ASP A 324 7.60 -1.56 16.20
C ASP A 324 7.03 -2.97 16.38
N ARG A 325 7.18 -3.83 15.35
CA ARG A 325 6.84 -5.26 15.45
C ARG A 325 7.82 -6.02 16.34
N SER A 326 9.05 -5.52 16.51
CA SER A 326 10.09 -6.11 17.36
C SER A 326 10.09 -5.55 18.79
N LYS A 327 8.94 -5.64 19.50
CA LYS A 327 8.92 -5.60 20.99
C LYS A 327 9.53 -6.87 21.63
N GLY A 328 10.48 -7.49 20.93
CA GLY A 328 11.28 -8.70 21.19
C GLY A 328 12.41 -8.77 20.14
N SER A 329 13.28 -9.79 20.14
CA SER A 329 14.35 -9.93 19.14
C SER A 329 13.80 -9.73 17.71
N PRO A 330 14.52 -9.00 16.83
CA PRO A 330 14.03 -8.68 15.49
C PRO A 330 13.59 -9.96 14.77
N LEU A 331 12.33 -9.95 14.30
CA LEU A 331 11.63 -11.14 13.80
C LEU A 331 12.33 -11.76 12.58
N ASN A 332 13.23 -11.02 11.92
CA ASN A 332 14.12 -11.55 10.89
C ASN A 332 15.45 -10.77 10.84
N GLY A 333 16.46 -11.25 11.58
CA GLY A 333 17.87 -11.00 11.24
C GLY A 333 18.50 -9.65 11.59
N GLY A 334 17.80 -8.73 12.25
CA GLY A 334 18.44 -7.56 12.89
C GLY A 334 17.82 -6.21 12.58
N VAL A 335 18.24 -5.19 13.32
CA VAL A 335 17.78 -3.79 13.26
C VAL A 335 18.20 -3.08 11.97
N ASN A 336 18.54 -3.76 10.88
CA ASN A 336 19.00 -3.15 9.62
C ASN A 336 18.58 -3.99 8.41
N ILE A 337 17.52 -4.79 8.53
CA ILE A 337 17.00 -5.59 7.42
C ILE A 337 15.66 -5.02 6.97
N LEU A 338 15.50 -4.95 5.65
CA LEU A 338 14.28 -4.52 5.00
C LEU A 338 13.59 -5.72 4.35
N HIS A 339 12.35 -5.96 4.75
CA HIS A 339 11.54 -7.09 4.29
C HIS A 339 10.49 -6.59 3.28
N PRO A 340 10.68 -6.80 1.97
CA PRO A 340 9.71 -6.36 0.98
C PRO A 340 8.47 -7.24 1.03
N ALA A 341 7.28 -6.66 0.86
CA ALA A 341 6.07 -7.45 0.63
C ALA A 341 5.99 -7.79 -0.86
N ILE A 342 6.06 -9.08 -1.20
CA ILE A 342 6.03 -9.56 -2.58
C ILE A 342 4.66 -10.18 -2.83
N PHE A 343 4.06 -9.90 -3.98
CA PHE A 343 2.75 -10.39 -4.40
C PHE A 343 2.91 -11.18 -5.70
N GLN A 344 2.63 -12.47 -5.61
CA GLN A 344 2.67 -13.38 -6.75
C GLN A 344 1.47 -13.20 -7.68
N SER A 345 0.29 -12.90 -7.12
CA SER A 345 -0.97 -12.75 -7.85
C SER A 345 -1.37 -11.30 -8.16
N GLY A 346 -0.43 -10.34 -8.03
CA GLY A 346 -0.74 -8.90 -8.13
C GLY A 346 -0.86 -8.36 -9.56
N THR A 347 -0.33 -9.06 -10.57
CA THR A 347 -0.35 -8.58 -11.97
C THR A 347 -0.93 -9.61 -12.92
N ARG A 348 -1.56 -9.14 -14.00
CA ARG A 348 -2.05 -9.99 -15.09
C ARG A 348 -0.94 -10.59 -15.95
N THR A 349 0.20 -9.92 -16.02
CA THR A 349 1.33 -10.28 -16.90
C THR A 349 2.13 -11.51 -16.45
N GLY A 350 1.72 -12.22 -15.41
CA GLY A 350 2.52 -13.26 -14.77
C GLY A 350 3.60 -12.73 -13.82
N ARG A 351 4.06 -11.48 -13.99
CA ARG A 351 5.11 -10.87 -13.15
C ARG A 351 4.72 -10.80 -11.67
N VAL A 352 5.70 -11.05 -10.81
CA VAL A 352 5.63 -10.73 -9.39
C VAL A 352 5.68 -9.21 -9.22
N SER A 353 4.89 -8.67 -8.30
CA SER A 353 5.00 -7.28 -7.84
C SER A 353 5.58 -7.25 -6.44
N ALA A 354 6.44 -6.29 -6.11
CA ALA A 354 6.97 -6.13 -4.77
C ALA A 354 6.85 -4.67 -4.31
N SER A 355 6.45 -4.46 -3.06
CA SER A 355 6.55 -3.14 -2.45
C SER A 355 8.02 -2.74 -2.35
N LEU A 356 8.26 -1.43 -2.45
CA LEU A 356 9.56 -0.80 -2.23
C LEU A 356 10.63 -1.08 -3.29
N VAL A 357 11.05 -2.33 -3.46
CA VAL A 357 12.24 -2.71 -4.25
C VAL A 357 12.06 -2.55 -5.76
N GLN A 358 10.85 -2.72 -6.28
CA GLN A 358 10.57 -2.53 -7.70
C GLN A 358 10.36 -1.07 -8.09
N THR A 359 10.11 -0.21 -7.11
CA THR A 359 9.91 1.23 -7.34
C THR A 359 11.19 2.03 -7.18
N LEU A 360 12.24 1.46 -6.60
CA LEU A 360 13.53 2.14 -6.46
C LEU A 360 14.08 2.58 -7.82
N PRO A 361 14.48 3.85 -7.97
CA PRO A 361 15.02 4.35 -9.23
C PRO A 361 16.38 3.68 -9.48
N LYS A 362 16.60 3.19 -10.71
CA LYS A 362 17.90 2.59 -11.11
C LYS A 362 19.06 3.58 -10.98
N GLN A 363 18.78 4.87 -11.18
CA GLN A 363 19.70 5.98 -10.97
C GLN A 363 18.90 7.14 -10.41
N GLU A 364 19.39 7.75 -9.33
CA GLU A 364 18.79 8.97 -8.77
C GLU A 364 18.92 10.15 -9.73
N ASN A 365 19.92 10.11 -10.62
CA ASN A 365 20.17 11.11 -11.66
C ASN A 365 20.14 12.56 -11.16
N LEU A 366 20.52 12.80 -9.90
CA LEU A 366 20.45 14.12 -9.27
C LEU A 366 21.19 15.19 -10.09
N ASP A 367 22.26 14.77 -10.78
CA ASP A 367 23.13 15.61 -11.61
C ASP A 367 22.65 15.69 -13.09
N LYS A 368 21.85 14.72 -13.55
CA LYS A 368 21.32 14.64 -14.94
C LYS A 368 19.91 15.22 -15.09
N THR A 369 19.21 15.45 -13.99
CA THR A 369 18.11 16.40 -13.94
C THR A 369 18.71 17.78 -13.71
N TRP A 370 19.23 18.35 -14.80
CA TRP A 370 19.58 19.75 -15.03
C TRP A 370 19.42 20.65 -13.81
N SER A 371 20.49 21.29 -13.35
CA SER A 371 20.34 22.24 -12.25
C SER A 371 19.30 23.30 -12.62
N ALA A 372 18.54 23.77 -11.63
CA ALA A 372 17.48 24.77 -11.86
C ALA A 372 18.06 26.05 -12.51
N GLU A 373 19.33 26.33 -12.23
CA GLU A 373 20.11 27.40 -12.84
C GLU A 373 20.41 27.11 -14.32
N GLU A 374 20.91 25.92 -14.67
CA GLU A 374 21.17 25.52 -16.06
C GLU A 374 19.91 25.51 -16.94
N LEU A 375 18.75 25.11 -16.41
CA LEU A 375 17.46 25.19 -17.13
C LEU A 375 16.99 26.64 -17.33
N GLY A 376 17.26 27.50 -16.35
CA GLY A 376 16.91 28.92 -16.42
C GLY A 376 17.83 29.74 -17.34
N THR A 377 19.05 29.26 -17.60
CA THR A 377 20.10 29.98 -18.35
C THR A 377 20.45 29.35 -19.70
N ALA A 378 19.96 28.15 -20.05
CA ALA A 378 20.32 27.43 -21.29
C ALA A 378 20.05 28.19 -22.61
N ARG A 379 19.34 29.32 -22.57
CA ARG A 379 19.11 30.19 -23.74
C ARG A 379 19.98 31.47 -23.78
N LYS A 380 20.89 31.65 -22.82
CA LYS A 380 21.77 32.83 -22.76
C LYS A 380 23.14 32.65 -23.45
N THR A 381 23.34 31.56 -24.18
CA THR A 381 24.51 31.34 -25.04
C THR A 381 24.10 31.21 -26.49
#